data_AF-A0A3M1QNY4-F1
#
_entry.id   AF-A0A3M1QNY4-F1
#
_cell.length_a   1.000
_cell.length_b   1.000
_cell.length_c   1.000
_cell.angle_alpha   90.00
_cell.angle_beta   90.00
_cell.angle_gamma   90.00
#
_symmetry.space_group_name_H-M   'P 1'
#
loop_
_entity.id
_entity.type
_entity.pdbx_description
1 polymer ?
#
loop_
_entity_poly.entity_id
_entity_poly.type
_entity_poly.pdbx_seq_one_letter_code
_entity_poly.pdbx_strand_id
1 'polypeptide(L)'
;REIGFPTANVENIVELTPRHAVYAAVAQLDDGTLRLAAVNIGPQPTFAQQTPRVEAHLLDFEGSLTNRRLGLHLLRAIRPQRKFEDAAALAKQLRADVARVREQATALDRVRESLPPSL
;
A
#
# COMPACT_ATOMS: atom_id res chain seq x y z
N ARG A 1 5.44 9.72 18.90
CA ARG A 1 6.51 8.75 18.56
C ARG A 1 6.03 8.02 17.33
N GLU A 2 6.62 8.27 16.16
CA GLU A 2 6.22 7.61 14.90
C GLU A 2 6.45 6.11 15.01
N ILE A 3 5.54 5.33 14.42
CA ILE A 3 5.52 3.86 14.55
C ILE A 3 6.56 3.20 13.60
N GLY A 4 7.31 3.99 12.82
CA GLY A 4 8.36 3.49 11.91
C GLY A 4 7.82 2.86 10.62
N PHE A 5 6.59 3.21 10.22
CA PHE A 5 5.96 2.73 8.99
C PHE A 5 5.47 3.95 8.18
N PRO A 6 6.34 4.62 7.41
CA PRO A 6 5.92 5.74 6.58
C PRO A 6 4.93 5.27 5.52
N THR A 7 3.79 5.95 5.40
CA THR A 7 2.78 5.67 4.38
C THR A 7 2.52 6.91 3.54
N ALA A 8 2.28 6.72 2.25
CA ALA A 8 1.81 7.77 1.35
C ALA A 8 0.29 7.70 1.20
N ASN A 9 -0.38 8.84 1.36
CA ASN A 9 -1.77 8.99 0.93
C ASN A 9 -1.80 9.10 -0.59
N VAL A 10 -2.61 8.26 -1.23
CA VAL A 10 -2.85 8.33 -2.68
C VAL A 10 -4.16 9.06 -2.91
N GLU A 11 -4.07 10.15 -3.66
CA GLU A 11 -5.18 11.04 -3.98
C GLU A 11 -5.44 11.05 -5.49
N ASN A 12 -6.55 11.66 -5.93
CA ASN A 12 -6.94 11.78 -7.34
C ASN A 12 -7.00 10.42 -8.08
N ILE A 13 -7.55 9.40 -7.40
CA ILE A 13 -7.72 8.06 -7.97
C ILE A 13 -8.72 8.14 -9.12
N VAL A 14 -8.30 7.74 -10.32
CA VAL A 14 -9.10 7.79 -11.56
C VAL A 14 -9.83 6.49 -11.86
N GLU A 15 -9.77 5.50 -10.96
CA GLU A 15 -10.34 4.16 -11.11
C GLU A 15 -11.24 3.77 -9.92
N LEU A 16 -12.08 2.75 -10.13
CA LEU A 16 -12.86 2.14 -9.05
C LEU A 16 -11.93 1.42 -8.06
N THR A 17 -12.16 1.62 -6.76
CA THR A 17 -11.42 0.90 -5.73
C THR A 17 -12.13 -0.41 -5.36
N PRO A 18 -11.39 -1.50 -5.10
CA PRO A 18 -11.99 -2.75 -4.64
C PRO A 18 -12.49 -2.60 -3.19
N ARG A 19 -13.10 -3.67 -2.64
CA ARG A 19 -13.61 -3.68 -1.26
C ARG A 19 -12.57 -3.20 -0.24
N HIS A 20 -13.06 -2.63 0.86
CA HIS A 20 -12.18 -2.19 1.96
C HIS A 20 -11.40 -3.35 2.58
N ALA A 21 -10.06 -3.24 2.55
CA ALA A 21 -9.14 -4.22 3.10
C ALA A 21 -7.70 -3.70 3.07
N VAL A 22 -6.78 -4.45 3.66
CA VAL A 22 -5.35 -4.31 3.39
C VAL A 22 -4.95 -5.30 2.31
N TYR A 23 -4.24 -4.83 1.30
CA TYR A 23 -3.79 -5.57 0.13
C TYR A 23 -2.27 -5.67 0.10
N ALA A 24 -1.77 -6.79 -0.42
CA ALA A 24 -0.44 -6.83 -1.02
C ALA A 24 -0.54 -6.24 -2.43
N ALA A 25 0.44 -5.44 -2.81
CA ALA A 25 0.50 -4.76 -4.10
C ALA A 25 1.95 -4.66 -4.61
N VAL A 26 2.10 -4.36 -5.89
CA VAL A 26 3.34 -3.79 -6.45
C VAL A 26 3.11 -2.32 -6.70
N ALA A 27 3.93 -1.47 -6.10
CA ALA A 27 3.99 -0.05 -6.36
C ALA A 27 4.99 0.23 -7.51
N GLN A 28 4.59 1.07 -8.44
CA GLN A 28 5.41 1.57 -9.54
C GLN A 28 5.67 3.06 -9.33
N LEU A 29 6.94 3.41 -9.16
CA LEU A 29 7.39 4.80 -9.08
C LEU A 29 7.45 5.43 -10.48
N ASP A 30 7.53 6.76 -10.53
CA ASP A 30 7.63 7.56 -11.77
C ASP A 30 8.84 7.19 -12.64
N ASP A 31 9.97 6.79 -12.03
CA ASP A 31 11.18 6.29 -12.68
C ASP A 31 11.08 4.84 -13.17
N GLY A 32 9.90 4.21 -13.01
CA GLY A 32 9.64 2.82 -13.39
C GLY A 32 10.07 1.78 -12.36
N THR A 33 10.66 2.19 -11.23
CA THR A 33 11.06 1.27 -10.17
C THR A 33 9.83 0.58 -9.57
N LEU A 34 9.90 -0.76 -9.49
CA LEU A 34 8.86 -1.59 -8.89
C LEU A 34 9.24 -2.01 -7.47
N ARG A 35 8.29 -1.87 -6.54
CA ARG A 35 8.46 -2.22 -5.13
C ARG A 35 7.25 -2.97 -4.61
N LEU A 36 7.44 -3.92 -3.71
CA LEU A 36 6.30 -4.47 -2.97
C LEU A 36 5.71 -3.40 -2.05
N ALA A 37 4.39 -3.42 -1.89
CA ALA A 37 3.68 -2.49 -1.03
C ALA A 37 2.54 -3.16 -0.25
N ALA A 38 2.31 -2.67 0.97
CA ALA A 38 1.06 -2.89 1.69
C ALA A 38 0.13 -1.69 1.42
N VAL A 39 -1.08 -1.95 0.95
CA VAL A 39 -2.04 -0.90 0.58
C VAL A 39 -3.30 -1.04 1.41
N ASN A 40 -3.63 -0.04 2.21
CA ASN A 40 -4.88 0.05 2.94
C ASN A 40 -5.90 0.80 2.07
N ILE A 41 -7.05 0.18 1.79
CA ILE A 41 -8.16 0.77 1.04
C ILE A 41 -9.37 0.84 1.95
N GLY A 42 -9.93 2.04 2.10
CA GLY A 42 -11.16 2.31 2.86
C GLY A 42 -11.01 3.50 3.80
N PRO A 43 -12.11 3.92 4.45
CA PRO A 43 -12.05 5.03 5.38
C PRO A 43 -11.13 4.68 6.55
N GLN A 44 -10.40 5.67 7.06
CA GLN A 44 -9.60 5.49 8.26
C GLN A 44 -10.59 5.38 9.44
N PRO A 45 -10.65 4.26 10.18
CA PRO A 45 -11.71 4.02 11.17
C PRO A 45 -11.66 4.95 12.39
N THR A 46 -10.66 5.83 12.46
CA THR A 46 -10.37 6.82 13.51
C THR A 46 -10.78 8.26 13.18
N PHE A 47 -11.16 8.59 11.93
CA PHE A 47 -11.58 9.95 11.56
C PHE A 47 -12.95 9.95 10.89
N ALA A 48 -13.81 10.90 11.27
CA ALA A 48 -15.24 10.98 10.92
C ALA A 48 -15.58 11.20 9.43
N GLN A 49 -14.62 11.02 8.52
CA GLN A 49 -14.85 11.18 7.08
C GLN A 49 -15.05 9.82 6.41
N GLN A 50 -16.18 9.68 5.72
CA GLN A 50 -16.59 8.50 4.95
C GLN A 50 -15.84 8.38 3.61
N THR A 51 -14.91 9.30 3.30
CA THR A 51 -14.16 9.30 2.05
C THR A 51 -13.22 8.10 2.01
N PRO A 52 -13.31 7.22 1.00
CA PRO A 52 -12.35 6.13 0.82
C PRO A 52 -10.94 6.72 0.71
N ARG A 53 -10.03 6.24 1.56
CA ARG A 53 -8.61 6.59 1.49
C ARG A 53 -7.82 5.40 0.99
N VAL A 54 -6.80 5.68 0.21
CA VAL A 54 -5.79 4.70 -0.19
C VAL A 54 -4.47 5.12 0.43
N GLU A 55 -3.93 4.29 1.31
CA GLU A 55 -2.65 4.52 1.96
C GLU A 55 -1.69 3.41 1.55
N ALA A 56 -0.53 3.77 1.00
CA ALA A 56 0.48 2.81 0.54
C ALA A 56 1.74 2.88 1.41
N HIS A 57 2.18 1.73 1.92
CA HIS A 57 3.50 1.55 2.51
C HIS A 57 4.37 0.75 1.55
N LEU A 58 5.35 1.41 0.92
CA LEU A 58 6.33 0.74 0.06
C LEU A 58 7.40 0.08 0.94
N LEU A 59 7.57 -1.23 0.78
CA LEU A 59 8.53 -2.00 1.56
C LEU A 59 9.95 -1.56 1.22
N ASP A 60 10.77 -1.37 2.26
CA ASP A 60 12.19 -1.00 2.20
C ASP A 60 12.46 0.34 1.49
N PHE A 61 11.44 1.18 1.28
CA PHE A 61 11.59 2.48 0.62
C PHE A 61 12.01 3.54 1.63
N GLU A 62 13.03 4.31 1.27
CA GLU A 62 13.49 5.47 2.02
C GLU A 62 13.32 6.72 1.16
N GLY A 63 12.81 7.80 1.76
CA GLY A 63 12.56 9.07 1.08
C GLY A 63 11.10 9.51 1.15
N SER A 64 10.76 10.51 0.35
CA SER A 64 9.40 11.07 0.27
C SER A 64 8.68 10.65 -1.01
N LEU A 65 7.39 10.36 -0.85
CA LEU A 65 6.45 10.11 -1.95
C LEU A 65 5.48 11.30 -2.17
N THR A 66 5.69 12.40 -1.46
CA THR A 66 4.86 13.61 -1.59
C THR A 66 4.97 14.18 -3.00
N ASN A 67 3.83 14.50 -3.61
CA ASN A 67 3.71 15.05 -4.97
C ASN A 67 4.30 14.16 -6.08
N ARG A 68 4.48 12.86 -5.82
CA ARG A 68 4.91 11.89 -6.84
C ARG A 68 3.74 11.10 -7.37
N ARG A 69 3.82 10.75 -8.66
CA ARG A 69 2.88 9.82 -9.26
C ARG A 69 3.25 8.39 -8.85
N LEU A 70 2.25 7.64 -8.42
CA LEU A 70 2.40 6.25 -7.98
C LEU A 70 1.39 5.36 -8.71
N GLY A 71 1.88 4.32 -9.38
CA GLY A 71 1.04 3.22 -9.85
C GLY A 71 0.90 2.16 -8.75
N LEU A 72 -0.30 1.64 -8.53
CA LEU A 72 -0.54 0.57 -7.56
C LEU A 72 -1.19 -0.63 -8.25
N HIS A 73 -0.42 -1.69 -8.42
CA HIS A 73 -0.86 -2.96 -8.97
C HIS A 73 -1.29 -3.88 -7.82
N LEU A 74 -2.58 -3.88 -7.50
CA LEU A 74 -3.12 -4.68 -6.40
C LEU A 74 -3.05 -6.18 -6.72
N LEU A 75 -2.51 -6.98 -5.80
CA LEU A 75 -2.36 -8.42 -5.98
C LEU A 75 -3.48 -9.19 -5.30
N ARG A 76 -3.56 -9.12 -3.97
CA ARG A 76 -4.57 -9.82 -3.15
C ARG A 76 -4.83 -9.09 -1.85
N ALA A 77 -6.05 -9.20 -1.34
CA ALA A 77 -6.34 -8.83 0.04
C ALA A 77 -5.61 -9.79 0.99
N ILE A 78 -4.95 -9.25 2.01
CA ILE A 78 -4.24 -10.02 3.04
C ILE A 78 -4.97 -10.04 4.38
N ARG A 79 -5.82 -9.03 4.65
CA ARG A 79 -6.75 -9.02 5.79
C ARG A 79 -7.82 -7.92 5.67
N PRO A 80 -8.95 -8.00 6.39
CA PRO A 80 -9.84 -6.87 6.56
C PRO A 80 -9.19 -5.72 7.37
N GLN A 81 -9.78 -4.53 7.27
CA GLN A 81 -9.46 -3.41 8.17
C GLN A 81 -9.91 -3.73 9.60
N ARG A 82 -9.19 -3.20 10.59
CA ARG A 82 -9.56 -3.32 12.00
C ARG A 82 -9.06 -2.11 12.80
N LYS A 83 -9.73 -1.82 13.90
CA LYS A 83 -9.23 -0.89 14.92
C LYS A 83 -8.17 -1.59 15.78
N PHE A 84 -7.27 -0.80 16.34
CA PHE A 84 -6.25 -1.24 17.30
C PHE A 84 -6.43 -0.46 18.59
N GLU A 85 -6.19 -1.13 19.72
CA GLU A 85 -6.35 -0.57 21.06
C GLU A 85 -5.23 0.40 21.40
N ASP A 86 -4.03 0.17 20.85
CA ASP A 86 -2.86 1.03 21.03
C ASP A 86 -1.89 0.97 19.83
N ALA A 87 -0.85 1.80 19.89
CA ALA A 87 0.19 1.86 18.88
C ALA A 87 1.05 0.58 18.81
N ALA A 88 1.19 -0.17 19.91
CA ALA A 88 2.00 -1.39 19.95
C ALA A 88 1.31 -2.55 19.21
N ALA A 89 0.00 -2.68 19.39
CA ALA A 89 -0.88 -3.61 18.67
C ALA A 89 -0.89 -3.30 17.17
N LEU A 90 -1.01 -2.01 16.80
CA LEU A 90 -0.88 -1.57 15.40
C LEU A 90 0.49 -1.94 14.83
N ALA A 91 1.59 -1.61 15.52
CA ALA A 91 2.94 -1.92 15.06
C ALA A 91 3.15 -3.43 14.86
N LYS A 92 2.63 -4.27 15.77
CA LYS A 92 2.67 -5.72 15.65
C LYS A 92 1.94 -6.20 14.40
N GLN A 93 0.77 -5.63 14.11
CA GLN A 93 0.02 -5.99 12.91
C GLN A 93 0.73 -5.53 11.63
N LEU A 94 1.28 -4.31 11.60
CA LEU A 94 2.01 -3.80 10.44
C LEU A 94 3.23 -4.68 10.11
N ARG A 95 3.97 -5.16 11.11
CA ARG A 95 5.06 -6.13 10.90
C ARG A 95 4.57 -7.44 10.27
N ALA A 96 3.44 -7.97 10.74
CA ALA A 96 2.84 -9.18 10.17
C ALA A 96 2.33 -8.95 8.75
N ASP A 97 1.81 -7.77 8.45
CA ASP A 97 1.35 -7.40 7.11
C ASP A 97 2.55 -7.31 6.15
N VAL A 98 3.65 -6.67 6.55
CA VAL A 98 4.89 -6.64 5.76
C VAL A 98 5.42 -8.04 5.47
N ALA A 99 5.44 -8.93 6.46
CA ALA A 99 5.87 -10.31 6.27
C ALA A 99 5.03 -11.02 5.18
N ARG A 100 3.69 -10.89 5.24
CA ARG A 100 2.77 -11.45 4.23
C ARG A 100 2.95 -10.83 2.85
N VAL A 101 3.26 -9.53 2.78
CA VAL A 101 3.54 -8.86 1.51
C VAL A 101 4.84 -9.40 0.91
N ARG A 102 5.88 -9.65 1.71
CA ARG A 102 7.16 -10.23 1.23
C ARG A 102 6.99 -11.60 0.58
N GLU A 103 6.02 -12.40 1.01
CA GLU A 103 5.70 -13.69 0.37
C GLU A 103 5.26 -13.53 -1.11
N GLN A 104 4.92 -12.31 -1.55
CA GLN A 104 4.51 -12.01 -2.92
C GLN A 104 5.67 -11.54 -3.83
N ALA A 105 6.94 -11.73 -3.44
CA ALA A 105 8.10 -11.23 -4.19
C ALA A 105 8.10 -11.58 -5.69
N THR A 106 7.65 -12.79 -6.06
CA THR A 106 7.56 -13.23 -7.46
C THR A 106 6.58 -12.41 -8.31
N ALA A 107 5.72 -11.60 -7.69
CA ALA A 107 4.81 -10.72 -8.40
C ALA A 107 5.52 -9.55 -9.08
N LEU A 108 6.71 -9.16 -8.63
CA LEU A 108 7.47 -8.06 -9.25
C LEU A 108 7.77 -8.35 -10.73
N ASP A 109 8.17 -9.57 -11.05
CA ASP A 109 8.50 -9.96 -12.41
C ASP A 109 7.24 -10.04 -13.29
N ARG A 110 6.15 -10.64 -12.76
CA ARG A 110 4.86 -10.69 -13.47
C ARG A 110 4.31 -9.29 -13.78
N VAL A 111 4.42 -8.37 -12.82
CA VAL A 111 3.98 -6.98 -13.05
C VAL A 111 4.88 -6.32 -14.09
N ARG A 112 6.19 -6.46 -13.99
CA ARG A 112 7.15 -5.94 -14.98
C ARG A 112 6.84 -6.41 -16.40
N GLU A 113 6.53 -7.69 -16.58
CA GLU A 113 6.19 -8.29 -17.87
C GLU A 113 4.85 -7.80 -18.43
N SER A 114 3.92 -7.42 -17.54
CA SER A 114 2.59 -6.92 -17.94
C SER A 114 2.57 -5.43 -18.30
N LEU A 115 3.60 -4.68 -17.91
CA LEU A 115 3.69 -3.26 -18.20
C LEU A 115 3.96 -3.04 -19.69
N PRO A 116 3.29 -2.05 -20.33
CA PRO A 116 3.63 -1.69 -21.69
C PRO A 116 5.11 -1.24 -21.76
N PRO A 117 5.81 -1.50 -22.87
CA PRO A 117 7.14 -0.94 -23.08
C PRO A 117 7.07 0.57 -22.89
N SER A 118 8.01 1.13 -22.13
CA SER A 118 8.16 2.56 -21.95
C SER A 118 8.22 3.22 -23.34
N LEU A 119 7.28 4.15 -23.63
CA LEU A 119 7.33 4.98 -24.83
C LEU A 119 8.52 5.95 -24.79
#